data_AF-A0A7X2PG79-F1
#
_entry.id   AF-A0A7X2PG79-F1
#
_cell.length_a   1.000
_cell.length_b   1.000
_cell.length_c   1.000
_cell.angle_alpha   90.00
_cell.angle_beta   90.00
_cell.angle_gamma   90.00
#
_symmetry.space_group_name_H-M   'P 1'
#
loop_
_entity.id
_entity.type
_entity.pdbx_description
1 polymer ?
#
loop_
_entity_poly.entity_id
_entity_poly.type
_entity_poly.pdbx_seq_one_letter_code
_entity_poly.pdbx_strand_id
1 'polypeptide(L)'
;MPLSRRRFLHSSLAAAAAGPVPVRRDVFLRSPGKGTAVMAYAYYTRPKGGEMMSIEQRWSRSDTIDAAFYRFSTDNGRTWSEPVEHRTGEKRPEGMVRRHPRGGWVDPRTGRFLELWLEGTLPTDDPLEGLRQWRIYYTVSANGYDPGAAVHQVIHRGAEFDASHWLPGVFAGKNCAMLGDNTSRPVAMSDGRILLPVEISPVAKDGSLYNPGGGYTYHHTAVLHGRWKNGLLEWEMSTLVEGDPARSTRGMSEPGLAEIGGGRLMMTLRGSNDRKPDLPSYRWVSYSSDGGWKWSPPVPWTYTNGDPFFSPSSCSQLLRHSSGRTFWLGNITPANAKGNRPRYPFFLGEVDSKSGLLIRGSLREVDGLHPGENDQLTLSNFYAREDRETREVCLHMTRLFALPGGWEGDAMLYRIPV
;
A
#
# COMPACT_ATOMS: atom_id res chain seq x y z
N MET A 1 33.91 -70.14 3.49
CA MET A 1 33.36 -68.94 2.82
C MET A 1 32.75 -68.02 3.88
N PRO A 2 33.06 -66.72 3.87
CA PRO A 2 32.97 -65.83 5.04
C PRO A 2 31.89 -64.74 4.90
N LEU A 3 31.87 -63.82 5.88
CA LEU A 3 31.31 -62.45 5.92
C LEU A 3 30.15 -62.32 6.93
N SER A 4 30.44 -62.00 8.19
CA SER A 4 30.68 -60.62 8.71
C SER A 4 29.42 -59.75 8.65
N ARG A 5 28.68 -59.70 9.78
CA ARG A 5 27.68 -58.66 10.05
C ARG A 5 28.41 -57.33 10.22
N ARG A 6 28.55 -56.60 9.10
CA ARG A 6 29.03 -55.22 9.07
C ARG A 6 28.04 -54.31 9.78
N ARG A 7 28.57 -53.56 10.75
CA ARG A 7 28.06 -52.27 11.22
C ARG A 7 27.68 -51.41 10.02
N PHE A 8 26.44 -50.93 9.99
CA PHE A 8 26.10 -49.69 9.30
C PHE A 8 25.58 -48.71 10.34
N LEU A 9 26.52 -48.02 10.97
CA LEU A 9 26.34 -46.66 11.43
C LEU A 9 26.12 -45.82 10.17
N HIS A 10 24.92 -45.29 9.97
CA HIS A 10 24.72 -44.13 9.11
C HIS A 10 24.23 -42.99 9.99
N SER A 11 25.23 -42.17 10.33
CA SER A 11 25.15 -40.73 10.50
C SER A 11 23.77 -40.11 10.23
N SER A 12 22.99 -39.94 11.28
CA SER A 12 22.08 -38.81 11.35
C SER A 12 22.94 -37.56 11.55
N LEU A 13 23.44 -37.00 10.45
CA LEU A 13 23.86 -35.61 10.44
C LEU A 13 22.61 -34.81 10.81
N ALA A 14 22.56 -34.38 12.07
CA ALA A 14 21.68 -33.32 12.49
C ALA A 14 21.92 -32.15 11.54
N ALA A 15 20.98 -31.91 10.63
CA ALA A 15 20.84 -30.62 10.00
C ALA A 15 20.52 -29.67 11.15
N ALA A 16 21.56 -29.06 11.71
CA ALA A 16 21.40 -27.89 12.55
C ALA A 16 20.54 -26.92 11.73
N ALA A 17 19.34 -26.65 12.21
CA ALA A 17 18.42 -25.72 11.56
C ALA A 17 19.15 -24.38 11.47
N ALA A 18 19.69 -24.07 10.29
CA ALA A 18 20.23 -22.75 10.02
C ALA A 18 19.09 -21.77 10.30
N GLY A 19 19.34 -20.81 11.19
CA GLY A 19 18.37 -19.76 11.47
C GLY A 19 17.92 -19.05 10.19
N PRO A 20 16.78 -18.33 10.23
CA PRO A 20 16.27 -17.64 9.06
C PRO A 20 17.35 -16.71 8.46
N VAL A 21 17.57 -16.82 7.15
CA VAL A 21 18.55 -16.01 6.41
C VAL A 21 18.29 -14.53 6.68
N PRO A 22 19.28 -13.73 7.12
CA PRO A 22 19.07 -12.36 7.62
C PRO A 22 18.45 -11.42 6.57
N VAL A 23 17.71 -10.41 7.04
CA VAL A 23 17.20 -9.33 6.18
C VAL A 23 18.39 -8.47 5.79
N ARG A 24 18.57 -8.23 4.49
CA ARG A 24 19.57 -7.29 3.98
C ARG A 24 18.91 -5.94 3.81
N ARG A 25 19.63 -4.87 4.14
CA ARG A 25 19.15 -3.49 4.07
C ARG A 25 20.20 -2.62 3.40
N ASP A 26 19.80 -2.01 2.30
CA ASP A 26 20.63 -1.11 1.52
C ASP A 26 19.98 0.29 1.47
N VAL A 27 20.79 1.34 1.40
CA VAL A 27 20.27 2.67 1.07
C VAL A 27 19.91 2.68 -0.41
N PHE A 28 18.64 2.88 -0.73
CA PHE A 28 18.18 2.98 -2.11
C PHE A 28 18.40 4.38 -2.67
N LEU A 29 17.98 5.41 -1.92
CA LEU A 29 18.27 6.81 -2.22
C LEU A 29 18.49 7.58 -0.90
N ARG A 30 19.52 8.42 -0.89
CA ARG A 30 19.80 9.30 0.25
C ARG A 30 18.88 10.51 0.23
N SER A 31 18.49 10.97 1.41
CA SER A 31 17.91 12.30 1.56
C SER A 31 18.90 13.35 1.00
N PRO A 32 18.41 14.40 0.30
CA PRO A 32 19.26 15.47 -0.20
C PRO A 32 19.78 16.38 0.93
N GLY A 33 19.27 16.25 2.15
CA GLY A 33 19.73 16.99 3.31
C GLY A 33 18.63 17.27 4.32
N LYS A 34 19.02 17.97 5.39
CA LYS A 34 18.15 18.33 6.52
C LYS A 34 16.85 18.99 6.05
N GLY A 35 15.72 18.52 6.58
CA GLY A 35 14.40 19.08 6.30
C GLY A 35 13.73 18.55 5.03
N THR A 36 14.36 17.60 4.33
CA THR A 36 13.70 16.82 3.27
C THR A 36 13.84 15.32 3.50
N ALA A 37 12.73 14.61 3.58
CA ALA A 37 12.71 13.15 3.50
C ALA A 37 12.57 12.69 2.04
N VAL A 38 13.14 11.52 1.73
CA VAL A 38 12.98 10.87 0.42
C VAL A 38 12.21 9.58 0.59
N MET A 39 11.18 9.43 -0.24
CA MET A 39 10.35 8.25 -0.36
C MET A 39 10.56 7.72 -1.77
N ALA A 40 11.03 6.48 -1.93
CA ALA A 40 11.40 5.99 -3.25
C ALA A 40 11.02 4.52 -3.44
N TYR A 41 10.34 4.24 -4.54
CA TYR A 41 9.70 2.94 -4.81
C TYR A 41 10.03 2.47 -6.23
N ALA A 42 10.24 1.18 -6.43
CA ALA A 42 10.52 0.61 -7.75
C ALA A 42 9.45 -0.40 -8.20
N TYR A 43 8.91 -0.18 -9.39
CA TYR A 43 7.83 -0.96 -10.00
C TYR A 43 8.31 -1.63 -11.27
N TYR A 44 7.90 -2.88 -11.51
CA TYR A 44 8.08 -3.49 -12.83
C TYR A 44 7.14 -2.82 -13.83
N THR A 45 7.62 -2.57 -15.04
CA THR A 45 6.83 -1.96 -16.12
C THR A 45 6.37 -2.97 -17.17
N ARG A 46 6.86 -4.21 -17.09
CA ARG A 46 6.54 -5.32 -18.00
C ARG A 46 6.09 -6.56 -17.23
N PRO A 47 5.27 -7.46 -17.82
CA PRO A 47 4.80 -8.66 -17.11
C PRO A 47 5.91 -9.69 -16.87
N LYS A 48 6.97 -9.65 -17.69
CA LYS A 48 8.19 -10.45 -17.58
C LYS A 48 9.41 -9.54 -17.75
N GLY A 49 10.61 -10.08 -17.56
CA GLY A 49 11.85 -9.31 -17.67
C GLY A 49 12.19 -8.52 -16.40
N GLY A 50 13.21 -7.68 -16.51
CA GLY A 50 13.79 -6.88 -15.42
C GLY A 50 13.55 -5.38 -15.56
N GLU A 51 12.69 -4.96 -16.49
CA GLU A 51 12.43 -3.55 -16.74
C GLU A 51 11.60 -2.92 -15.62
N MET A 52 12.12 -1.81 -15.08
CA MET A 52 11.56 -1.14 -13.92
C MET A 52 11.51 0.37 -14.08
N MET A 53 10.58 0.99 -13.37
CA MET A 53 10.51 2.42 -13.11
C MET A 53 10.62 2.65 -11.61
N SER A 54 11.47 3.59 -11.20
CA SER A 54 11.54 4.10 -9.84
C SER A 54 10.91 5.47 -9.77
N ILE A 55 10.13 5.73 -8.73
CA ILE A 55 9.60 7.05 -8.40
C ILE A 55 10.23 7.47 -7.08
N GLU A 56 11.09 8.49 -7.11
CA GLU A 56 11.53 9.26 -5.95
C GLU A 56 10.52 10.37 -5.67
N GLN A 57 10.19 10.60 -4.42
CA GLN A 57 9.35 11.69 -3.93
C GLN A 57 10.08 12.42 -2.82
N ARG A 58 10.11 13.75 -2.89
CA ARG A 58 10.70 14.62 -1.86
C ARG A 58 9.61 15.24 -1.00
N TRP A 59 9.81 15.17 0.31
CA TRP A 59 8.82 15.59 1.30
C TRP A 59 9.48 16.51 2.33
N SER A 60 9.03 17.75 2.40
CA SER A 60 9.42 18.73 3.43
C SER A 60 8.36 18.92 4.52
N ARG A 61 7.14 18.40 4.30
CA ARG A 61 6.02 18.46 5.25
C ARG A 61 5.06 17.28 5.06
N SER A 62 4.10 17.14 5.98
CA SER A 62 3.10 16.08 5.93
C SER A 62 2.26 16.15 4.65
N ASP A 63 1.97 14.97 4.11
CA ASP A 63 1.00 14.77 3.01
C ASP A 63 1.26 15.65 1.77
N THR A 64 2.51 16.06 1.54
CA THR A 64 2.91 16.92 0.42
C THR A 64 4.12 16.32 -0.28
N ILE A 65 3.98 16.06 -1.59
CA ILE A 65 5.11 15.71 -2.46
C ILE A 65 5.58 17.00 -3.15
N ASP A 66 6.73 17.51 -2.74
CA ASP A 66 7.27 18.78 -3.25
C ASP A 66 7.83 18.63 -4.67
N ALA A 67 8.43 17.47 -4.95
CA ALA A 67 8.90 17.09 -6.28
C ALA A 67 8.91 15.56 -6.41
N ALA A 68 8.77 15.07 -7.64
CA ALA A 68 8.97 13.66 -7.96
C ALA A 68 10.03 13.50 -9.06
N PHE A 69 10.80 12.42 -9.02
CA PHE A 69 11.81 12.11 -10.03
C PHE A 69 11.70 10.65 -10.46
N TYR A 70 11.62 10.43 -11.77
CA TYR A 70 11.46 9.11 -12.35
C TYR A 70 12.80 8.62 -12.87
N ARG A 71 13.09 7.34 -12.64
CA ARG A 71 14.27 6.66 -13.17
C ARG A 71 13.87 5.33 -13.76
N PHE A 72 14.64 4.85 -14.72
CA PHE A 72 14.35 3.59 -15.42
C PHE A 72 15.53 2.64 -15.30
N SER A 73 15.22 1.36 -15.19
CA SER A 73 16.20 0.27 -15.15
C SER A 73 15.80 -0.80 -16.17
N THR A 74 16.78 -1.39 -16.83
CA THR A 74 16.62 -2.53 -17.76
C THR A 74 17.21 -3.82 -17.19
N ASP A 75 17.78 -3.78 -15.98
CA ASP A 75 18.61 -4.84 -15.40
C ASP A 75 18.15 -5.25 -13.99
N ASN A 76 16.83 -5.25 -13.76
CA ASN A 76 16.19 -5.61 -12.49
C ASN A 76 16.58 -4.68 -11.33
N GLY A 77 16.76 -3.38 -11.62
CA GLY A 77 17.03 -2.34 -10.64
C GLY A 77 18.46 -2.30 -10.11
N ARG A 78 19.43 -2.92 -10.82
CA ARG A 78 20.86 -2.84 -10.47
C ARG A 78 21.45 -1.50 -10.87
N THR A 79 21.09 -1.01 -12.04
CA THR A 79 21.44 0.33 -12.53
C THR A 79 20.18 1.11 -12.86
N TRP A 80 20.28 2.44 -12.79
CA TRP A 80 19.17 3.37 -13.01
C TRP A 80 19.63 4.49 -13.92
N SER A 81 18.74 4.95 -14.81
CA SER A 81 18.95 6.17 -15.59
C SER A 81 19.09 7.40 -14.70
N GLU A 82 19.53 8.51 -15.30
CA GLU A 82 19.41 9.82 -14.68
C GLU A 82 17.94 10.13 -14.31
N PRO A 83 17.72 10.90 -13.22
CA PRO A 83 16.38 11.31 -12.81
C PRO A 83 15.75 12.27 -13.82
N VAL A 84 14.50 11.99 -14.19
CA VAL A 84 13.63 12.91 -14.91
C VAL A 84 12.66 13.53 -13.93
N GLU A 85 12.64 14.86 -13.84
CA GLU A 85 11.70 15.55 -12.94
C GLU A 85 10.25 15.43 -13.45
N HIS A 86 9.36 15.07 -12.54
CA HIS A 86 7.92 15.07 -12.73
C HIS A 86 7.29 16.11 -11.80
N ARG A 87 6.72 17.16 -12.41
CA ARG A 87 6.13 18.28 -11.66
C ARG A 87 4.93 17.82 -10.83
N THR A 88 5.03 17.97 -9.51
CA THR A 88 3.97 17.63 -8.55
C THR A 88 3.19 18.84 -8.01
N GLY A 89 3.63 20.06 -8.33
CA GLY A 89 2.99 21.31 -7.90
C GLY A 89 2.92 22.35 -9.02
N GLU A 90 1.80 23.05 -9.15
CA GLU A 90 1.63 24.18 -10.07
C GLU A 90 0.69 25.23 -9.47
N LYS A 91 1.18 26.45 -9.25
CA LYS A 91 0.35 27.55 -8.72
C LYS A 91 -0.56 28.10 -9.82
N ARG A 92 -1.85 28.22 -9.52
CA ARG A 92 -2.89 28.77 -10.40
C ARG A 92 -3.76 29.79 -9.65
N PRO A 93 -4.58 30.61 -10.33
CA PRO A 93 -5.46 31.57 -9.68
C PRO A 93 -6.41 30.95 -8.65
N GLU A 94 -6.85 29.72 -8.88
CA GLU A 94 -7.79 28.98 -8.03
C GLU A 94 -7.13 28.20 -6.87
N GLY A 95 -5.80 28.14 -6.82
CA GLY A 95 -5.06 27.41 -5.78
C GLY A 95 -3.78 26.75 -6.30
N MET A 96 -3.27 25.77 -5.53
CA MET A 96 -2.13 24.95 -5.92
C MET A 96 -2.62 23.62 -6.49
N VAL A 97 -2.35 23.36 -7.77
CA VAL A 97 -2.51 22.01 -8.32
C VAL A 97 -1.45 21.13 -7.70
N ARG A 98 -1.87 19.99 -7.15
CA ARG A 98 -0.98 18.98 -6.61
C ARG A 98 -1.18 17.65 -7.34
N ARG A 99 -0.09 16.92 -7.55
CA ARG A 99 -0.08 15.56 -8.10
C ARG A 99 0.66 14.63 -7.17
N HIS A 100 0.04 13.51 -6.82
CA HIS A 100 0.62 12.50 -5.95
C HIS A 100 0.77 11.18 -6.72
N PRO A 101 1.95 10.92 -7.31
CA PRO A 101 2.23 9.63 -7.94
C PRO A 101 2.01 8.46 -6.97
N ARG A 102 1.34 7.41 -7.44
CA ARG A 102 1.05 6.17 -6.72
C ARG A 102 1.63 4.95 -7.43
N GLY A 103 2.56 5.17 -8.35
CA GLY A 103 3.34 4.11 -8.98
C GLY A 103 2.64 3.42 -10.15
N GLY A 104 3.32 2.36 -10.61
CA GLY A 104 2.94 1.63 -11.81
C GLY A 104 2.52 0.19 -11.54
N TRP A 105 1.52 -0.32 -12.24
CA TRP A 105 1.04 -1.69 -12.16
C TRP A 105 0.92 -2.28 -13.56
N VAL A 106 1.33 -3.53 -13.73
CA VAL A 106 1.23 -4.24 -15.00
C VAL A 106 0.11 -5.26 -14.91
N ASP A 107 -0.83 -5.21 -15.85
CA ASP A 107 -1.82 -6.26 -16.00
C ASP A 107 -1.13 -7.56 -16.44
N PRO A 108 -1.12 -8.62 -15.61
CA PRO A 108 -0.47 -9.87 -15.97
C PRO A 108 -1.13 -10.57 -17.15
N ARG A 109 -2.38 -10.22 -17.50
CA ARG A 109 -3.12 -10.83 -18.62
C ARG A 109 -2.81 -10.14 -19.93
N THR A 110 -2.89 -8.81 -19.96
CA THR A 110 -2.77 -8.05 -21.20
C THR A 110 -1.36 -7.49 -21.43
N GLY A 111 -0.51 -7.48 -20.39
CA GLY A 111 0.82 -6.86 -20.42
C GLY A 111 0.79 -5.33 -20.43
N ARG A 112 -0.40 -4.72 -20.38
CA ARG A 112 -0.54 -3.26 -20.32
C ARG A 112 -0.07 -2.72 -18.98
N PHE A 113 0.67 -1.63 -19.04
CA PHE A 113 1.13 -0.90 -17.88
C PHE A 113 0.16 0.25 -17.57
N LEU A 114 -0.20 0.36 -16.29
CA LEU A 114 -0.98 1.43 -15.71
C LEU A 114 -0.10 2.26 -14.79
N GLU A 115 0.02 3.55 -15.03
CA GLU A 115 0.47 4.48 -14.01
C GLU A 115 -0.76 5.08 -13.31
N LEU A 116 -0.72 5.21 -11.99
CA LEU A 116 -1.81 5.78 -11.19
C LEU A 116 -1.30 6.94 -10.35
N TRP A 117 -2.10 8.01 -10.22
CA TRP A 117 -1.83 9.13 -9.32
C TRP A 117 -3.11 9.81 -8.83
N LEU A 118 -2.96 10.62 -7.78
CA LEU A 118 -4.00 11.54 -7.35
C LEU A 118 -3.70 12.93 -7.88
N GLU A 119 -4.72 13.67 -8.30
CA GLU A 119 -4.59 15.07 -8.71
C GLU A 119 -5.79 15.90 -8.26
N GLY A 120 -5.53 17.13 -7.85
CA GLY A 120 -6.52 18.05 -7.31
C GLY A 120 -5.94 19.46 -7.15
N THR A 121 -6.81 20.47 -7.16
CA THR A 121 -6.42 21.86 -6.90
C THR A 121 -6.79 22.25 -5.49
N LEU A 122 -5.80 22.58 -4.67
CA LEU A 122 -5.93 22.92 -3.25
C LEU A 122 -5.98 24.45 -3.11
N PRO A 123 -7.14 25.05 -2.74
CA PRO A 123 -7.30 26.52 -2.69
C PRO A 123 -6.22 27.26 -1.89
N THR A 124 -5.79 26.70 -0.77
CA THR A 124 -4.80 27.31 0.13
C THR A 124 -3.49 26.51 0.22
N ASP A 125 -3.37 25.45 -0.58
CA ASP A 125 -2.26 24.49 -0.53
C ASP A 125 -2.18 23.73 0.82
N ASP A 126 -3.29 23.64 1.54
CA ASP A 126 -3.41 22.78 2.72
C ASP A 126 -3.72 21.33 2.27
N PRO A 127 -2.89 20.34 2.64
CA PRO A 127 -3.10 18.94 2.22
C PRO A 127 -4.48 18.35 2.56
N LEU A 128 -5.14 18.83 3.63
CA LEU A 128 -6.48 18.37 4.00
C LEU A 128 -7.57 18.83 3.04
N GLU A 129 -7.34 19.88 2.24
CA GLU A 129 -8.23 20.25 1.14
C GLU A 129 -8.34 19.11 0.11
N GLY A 130 -7.32 18.25 0.03
CA GLY A 130 -7.32 17.04 -0.78
C GLY A 130 -8.50 16.11 -0.50
N LEU A 131 -9.03 16.10 0.73
CA LEU A 131 -10.24 15.35 1.10
C LEU A 131 -11.50 15.77 0.33
N ARG A 132 -11.45 16.90 -0.39
CA ARG A 132 -12.50 17.42 -1.27
C ARG A 132 -12.09 17.48 -2.73
N GLN A 133 -10.80 17.39 -3.02
CA GLN A 133 -10.23 17.76 -4.33
C GLN A 133 -9.59 16.59 -5.06
N TRP A 134 -9.15 15.55 -4.34
CA TRP A 134 -8.49 14.41 -4.96
C TRP A 134 -9.41 13.66 -5.92
N ARG A 135 -8.88 13.41 -7.11
CA ARG A 135 -9.40 12.48 -8.10
C ARG A 135 -8.29 11.53 -8.51
N ILE A 136 -8.67 10.34 -8.95
CA ILE A 136 -7.71 9.32 -9.40
C ILE A 136 -7.57 9.43 -10.91
N TYR A 137 -6.33 9.52 -11.37
CA TYR A 137 -5.97 9.55 -12.77
C TYR A 137 -5.05 8.38 -13.11
N TYR A 138 -5.06 7.99 -14.38
CA TYR A 138 -4.21 6.93 -14.89
C TYR A 138 -3.79 7.16 -16.34
N THR A 139 -2.68 6.55 -16.72
CA THR A 139 -2.28 6.33 -18.12
C THR A 139 -2.31 4.85 -18.43
N VAL A 140 -2.42 4.51 -19.72
CA VAL A 140 -2.30 3.13 -20.21
C VAL A 140 -1.26 3.08 -21.31
N SER A 141 -0.35 2.12 -21.22
CA SER A 141 0.60 1.86 -22.29
C SER A 141 0.76 0.36 -22.54
N ALA A 142 0.86 -0.02 -23.81
CA ALA A 142 1.06 -1.43 -24.18
C ALA A 142 2.47 -1.93 -23.85
N ASN A 143 3.43 -1.00 -23.77
CA ASN A 143 4.84 -1.30 -23.82
C ASN A 143 5.67 -0.70 -22.67
N GLY A 144 5.22 -0.90 -21.43
CA GLY A 144 5.87 -0.30 -20.26
C GLY A 144 5.66 1.21 -20.23
N TYR A 145 6.31 1.90 -19.30
CA TYR A 145 6.08 3.34 -19.10
C TYR A 145 6.23 4.14 -20.40
N ASP A 146 5.25 5.02 -20.67
CA ASP A 146 5.23 5.92 -21.83
C ASP A 146 4.86 7.33 -21.35
N PRO A 147 5.78 8.30 -21.37
CA PRO A 147 5.50 9.68 -20.94
C PRO A 147 4.54 10.42 -21.88
N GLY A 148 4.31 9.91 -23.09
CA GLY A 148 3.35 10.46 -24.06
C GLY A 148 1.95 9.83 -23.98
N ALA A 149 1.72 8.88 -23.07
CA ALA A 149 0.45 8.20 -22.94
C ALA A 149 -0.67 9.18 -22.54
N ALA A 150 -1.86 8.98 -23.10
CA ALA A 150 -3.02 9.79 -22.79
C ALA A 150 -3.42 9.63 -21.31
N VAL A 151 -3.76 10.76 -20.69
CA VAL A 151 -4.23 10.83 -19.31
C VAL A 151 -5.74 10.62 -19.26
N HIS A 152 -6.18 9.74 -18.36
CA HIS A 152 -7.58 9.44 -18.13
C HIS A 152 -7.92 9.62 -16.65
N GLN A 153 -9.11 10.15 -16.36
CA GLN A 153 -9.67 10.12 -15.02
C GLN A 153 -10.37 8.77 -14.82
N VAL A 154 -10.29 8.21 -13.61
CA VAL A 154 -11.20 7.13 -13.19
C VAL A 154 -12.60 7.71 -13.10
N ILE A 155 -13.53 7.22 -13.92
CA ILE A 155 -14.94 7.63 -13.93
C ILE A 155 -15.79 6.37 -13.96
N HIS A 156 -16.78 6.30 -13.07
CA HIS A 156 -17.75 5.21 -13.04
C HIS A 156 -18.55 5.17 -14.34
N ARG A 157 -18.89 3.97 -14.81
CA ARG A 157 -19.78 3.79 -15.95
C ARG A 157 -21.20 4.24 -15.59
N GLY A 158 -21.79 5.10 -16.41
CA GLY A 158 -23.16 5.59 -16.24
C GLY A 158 -23.31 6.96 -16.87
N ALA A 159 -24.53 7.32 -17.27
CA ALA A 159 -24.77 8.60 -17.95
C ALA A 159 -24.71 9.79 -16.98
N GLU A 160 -24.86 9.54 -15.69
CA GLU A 160 -24.81 10.51 -14.61
C GLU A 160 -23.40 10.82 -14.10
N PHE A 161 -22.38 10.09 -14.58
CA PHE A 161 -21.01 10.23 -14.12
C PHE A 161 -20.13 10.97 -15.13
N ASP A 162 -19.38 11.94 -14.63
CA ASP A 162 -18.48 12.79 -15.39
C ASP A 162 -17.24 13.18 -14.55
N ALA A 163 -16.47 14.17 -15.00
CA ALA A 163 -15.27 14.61 -14.29
C ALA A 163 -15.55 15.19 -12.88
N SER A 164 -16.77 15.68 -12.64
CA SER A 164 -17.21 16.30 -11.39
C SER A 164 -17.94 15.33 -10.48
N HIS A 165 -18.91 14.56 -10.97
CA HIS A 165 -19.56 13.46 -10.26
C HIS A 165 -19.01 12.14 -10.81
N TRP A 166 -17.87 11.68 -10.27
CA TRP A 166 -17.08 10.65 -10.96
C TRP A 166 -17.20 9.24 -10.37
N LEU A 167 -17.75 9.11 -9.16
CA LEU A 167 -18.16 7.85 -8.55
C LEU A 167 -19.49 8.06 -7.81
N PRO A 168 -20.27 6.99 -7.54
CA PRO A 168 -21.48 7.10 -6.72
C PRO A 168 -21.18 7.79 -5.39
N GLY A 169 -21.82 8.94 -5.14
CA GLY A 169 -21.66 9.71 -3.90
C GLY A 169 -20.34 10.50 -3.79
N VAL A 170 -19.54 10.60 -4.86
CA VAL A 170 -18.28 11.34 -4.87
C VAL A 170 -18.31 12.49 -5.87
N PHE A 171 -18.11 13.70 -5.36
CA PHE A 171 -18.21 14.95 -6.12
C PHE A 171 -16.97 15.81 -5.90
N ALA A 172 -16.32 16.20 -6.99
CA ALA A 172 -15.21 17.15 -6.95
C ALA A 172 -15.61 18.45 -6.24
N GLY A 173 -14.75 18.90 -5.33
CA GLY A 173 -14.97 20.08 -4.48
C GLY A 173 -15.79 19.80 -3.21
N LYS A 174 -16.45 18.65 -3.08
CA LYS A 174 -17.24 18.29 -1.88
C LYS A 174 -16.58 17.18 -1.07
N ASN A 175 -16.09 16.15 -1.74
CA ASN A 175 -15.36 15.03 -1.15
C ASN A 175 -14.41 14.39 -2.17
N CYS A 176 -13.80 13.26 -1.83
CA CYS A 176 -12.90 12.54 -2.71
C CYS A 176 -13.03 11.02 -2.54
N ALA A 177 -12.51 10.32 -3.54
CA ALA A 177 -11.96 8.98 -3.37
C ALA A 177 -10.47 9.01 -3.74
N MET A 178 -9.66 8.24 -3.04
CA MET A 178 -8.21 8.21 -3.22
C MET A 178 -7.62 6.82 -3.00
N LEU A 179 -6.38 6.66 -3.43
CA LEU A 179 -5.57 5.47 -3.19
C LEU A 179 -4.87 5.61 -1.84
N GLY A 180 -4.98 4.58 -1.01
CA GLY A 180 -4.34 4.51 0.30
C GLY A 180 -2.83 4.30 0.20
N ASP A 181 -2.15 5.42 -0.05
CA ASP A 181 -0.71 5.52 -0.28
C ASP A 181 -0.22 4.52 -1.36
N ASN A 182 1.03 4.07 -1.30
CA ASN A 182 1.62 3.12 -2.25
C ASN A 182 1.27 1.64 -1.91
N THR A 183 0.50 1.38 -0.86
CA THR A 183 0.14 0.00 -0.44
C THR A 183 -1.22 -0.49 -0.97
N SER A 184 -2.11 0.43 -1.35
CA SER A 184 -3.37 0.11 -2.03
C SER A 184 -3.10 -0.19 -3.52
N ARG A 185 -2.84 -1.46 -3.83
CA ARG A 185 -2.44 -1.91 -5.18
C ARG A 185 -3.58 -2.55 -5.96
N PRO A 186 -3.61 -2.40 -7.30
CA PRO A 186 -4.54 -3.16 -8.12
C PRO A 186 -4.28 -4.67 -8.03
N VAL A 187 -5.34 -5.47 -8.09
CA VAL A 187 -5.30 -6.94 -8.16
C VAL A 187 -5.98 -7.40 -9.45
N ALA A 188 -5.32 -8.28 -10.22
CA ALA A 188 -5.93 -8.90 -11.39
C ALA A 188 -6.72 -10.14 -10.98
N MET A 189 -7.97 -10.23 -11.42
CA MET A 189 -8.85 -11.37 -11.19
C MET A 189 -8.74 -12.40 -12.31
N SER A 190 -9.11 -13.64 -11.99
CA SER A 190 -9.14 -14.76 -12.95
C SER A 190 -10.18 -14.60 -14.08
N ASP A 191 -11.16 -13.70 -13.93
CA ASP A 191 -12.17 -13.39 -14.94
C ASP A 191 -11.84 -12.13 -15.78
N GLY A 192 -10.63 -11.61 -15.64
CA GLY A 192 -10.15 -10.45 -16.40
C GLY A 192 -10.53 -9.10 -15.82
N ARG A 193 -11.22 -9.04 -14.68
CA ARG A 193 -11.39 -7.78 -13.93
C ARG A 193 -10.08 -7.33 -13.28
N ILE A 194 -9.97 -6.03 -13.08
CA ILE A 194 -8.97 -5.40 -12.21
C ILE A 194 -9.71 -4.85 -11.01
N LEU A 195 -9.29 -5.22 -9.80
CA LEU A 195 -9.80 -4.64 -8.56
C LEU A 195 -8.85 -3.55 -8.08
N LEU A 196 -9.33 -2.32 -8.00
CA LEU A 196 -8.60 -1.17 -7.47
C LEU A 196 -9.26 -0.73 -6.16
N PRO A 197 -8.65 -1.00 -5.00
CA PRO A 197 -9.23 -0.59 -3.73
C PRO A 197 -8.98 0.91 -3.48
N VAL A 198 -10.01 1.60 -2.98
CA VAL A 198 -10.02 3.05 -2.75
C VAL A 198 -10.61 3.39 -1.39
N GLU A 199 -10.21 4.53 -0.83
CA GLU A 199 -10.83 5.12 0.35
C GLU A 199 -11.60 6.39 -0.04
N ILE A 200 -12.75 6.60 0.58
CA ILE A 200 -13.71 7.65 0.26
C ILE A 200 -13.92 8.50 1.51
N SER A 201 -13.83 9.82 1.36
CA SER A 201 -14.23 10.75 2.41
C SER A 201 -15.75 10.94 2.33
N PRO A 202 -16.55 10.51 3.34
CA PRO A 202 -18.00 10.66 3.26
C PRO A 202 -18.43 12.11 3.53
N VAL A 203 -19.63 12.45 3.07
CA VAL A 203 -20.27 13.75 3.33
C VAL A 203 -21.51 13.59 4.20
N ALA A 204 -21.74 14.56 5.09
CA ALA A 204 -22.94 14.64 5.89
C ALA A 204 -24.08 15.27 5.08
N LYS A 205 -25.30 15.26 5.63
CA LYS A 205 -26.50 15.82 4.97
C LYS A 205 -26.37 17.32 4.66
N ASP A 206 -25.56 18.05 5.42
CA ASP A 206 -25.29 19.48 5.23
C ASP A 206 -24.16 19.75 4.19
N GLY A 207 -23.59 18.70 3.61
CA GLY A 207 -22.50 18.78 2.63
C GLY A 207 -21.10 18.94 3.24
N SER A 208 -20.96 18.99 4.56
CA SER A 208 -19.66 18.93 5.23
C SER A 208 -19.05 17.52 5.18
N LEU A 209 -17.74 17.40 5.39
CA LEU A 209 -17.12 16.07 5.52
C LEU A 209 -17.64 15.40 6.79
N TYR A 210 -18.17 14.19 6.64
CA TYR A 210 -18.72 13.42 7.74
C TYR A 210 -17.61 12.75 8.55
N ASN A 211 -17.53 13.04 9.85
CA ASN A 211 -16.54 12.47 10.77
C ASN A 211 -17.18 12.08 12.12
N PRO A 212 -17.97 11.01 12.15
CA PRO A 212 -18.65 10.56 13.38
C PRO A 212 -17.70 9.98 14.42
N GLY A 213 -16.53 9.49 14.01
CA GLY A 213 -15.52 8.93 14.90
C GLY A 213 -14.77 9.98 15.71
N GLY A 214 -14.71 11.22 15.20
CA GLY A 214 -14.08 12.37 15.85
C GLY A 214 -12.55 12.39 15.74
N GLY A 215 -11.93 11.46 15.00
CA GLY A 215 -10.49 11.43 14.75
C GLY A 215 -10.05 12.51 13.75
N TYR A 216 -8.78 12.45 13.33
CA TYR A 216 -8.20 13.41 12.38
C TYR A 216 -8.94 13.48 11.03
N THR A 217 -9.33 12.32 10.46
CA THR A 217 -10.15 12.19 9.24
C THR A 217 -11.11 11.02 9.40
N TYR A 218 -12.06 10.82 8.49
CA TYR A 218 -12.92 9.63 8.49
C TYR A 218 -13.14 9.12 7.07
N HIS A 219 -13.07 7.80 6.90
CA HIS A 219 -13.17 7.18 5.58
C HIS A 219 -14.07 5.95 5.57
N HIS A 220 -14.74 5.76 4.44
CA HIS A 220 -15.24 4.46 4.00
C HIS A 220 -14.28 3.89 2.96
N THR A 221 -14.34 2.58 2.75
CA THR A 221 -13.57 1.91 1.70
C THR A 221 -14.51 1.40 0.61
N ALA A 222 -14.07 1.37 -0.64
CA ALA A 222 -14.72 0.65 -1.72
C ALA A 222 -13.69 -0.05 -2.61
N VAL A 223 -14.15 -0.93 -3.48
CA VAL A 223 -13.35 -1.51 -4.57
C VAL A 223 -13.96 -1.09 -5.90
N LEU A 224 -13.11 -0.53 -6.77
CA LEU A 224 -13.44 -0.26 -8.16
C LEU A 224 -13.09 -1.48 -9.01
N HIS A 225 -14.04 -1.90 -9.85
CA HIS A 225 -13.92 -3.01 -10.79
C HIS A 225 -13.67 -2.44 -12.17
N GLY A 226 -12.44 -2.57 -12.66
CA GLY A 226 -12.03 -2.20 -13.99
C GLY A 226 -12.19 -3.35 -14.97
N ARG A 227 -12.74 -3.07 -16.16
CA ARG A 227 -12.73 -4.00 -17.31
C ARG A 227 -12.21 -3.29 -18.55
N TRP A 228 -11.35 -3.98 -19.29
CA TRP A 228 -10.84 -3.47 -20.56
C TRP A 228 -11.95 -3.38 -21.60
N LYS A 229 -12.08 -2.22 -22.23
CA LYS A 229 -12.93 -1.97 -23.40
C LYS A 229 -12.24 -0.97 -24.32
N ASN A 230 -12.03 -1.37 -25.57
CA ASN A 230 -11.39 -0.54 -26.60
C ASN A 230 -10.03 0.07 -26.14
N GLY A 231 -9.25 -0.69 -25.37
CA GLY A 231 -7.94 -0.26 -24.87
C GLY A 231 -7.94 0.61 -23.61
N LEU A 232 -9.12 0.95 -23.07
CA LEU A 232 -9.29 1.71 -21.83
C LEU A 232 -10.03 0.89 -20.77
N LEU A 233 -10.11 1.42 -19.55
CA LEU A 233 -10.83 0.79 -18.44
C LEU A 233 -12.19 1.45 -18.24
N GLU A 234 -13.27 0.66 -18.32
CA GLU A 234 -14.56 1.02 -17.74
C GLU A 234 -14.56 0.61 -16.27
N TRP A 235 -15.02 1.51 -15.38
CA TRP A 235 -15.00 1.31 -13.94
C TRP A 235 -16.41 1.19 -13.37
N GLU A 236 -16.60 0.29 -12.42
CA GLU A 236 -17.81 0.18 -11.59
C GLU A 236 -17.41 0.10 -10.11
N MET A 237 -18.23 0.61 -9.19
CA MET A 237 -17.94 0.63 -7.77
C MET A 237 -18.75 -0.43 -7.02
N SER A 238 -18.09 -1.16 -6.12
CA SER A 238 -18.72 -2.07 -5.17
C SER A 238 -19.52 -1.33 -4.08
N THR A 239 -20.21 -2.09 -3.22
CA THR A 239 -20.80 -1.51 -2.00
C THR A 239 -19.71 -0.95 -1.08
N LEU A 240 -20.04 0.09 -0.31
CA LEU A 240 -19.13 0.62 0.70
C LEU A 240 -18.83 -0.41 1.79
N VAL A 241 -17.60 -0.35 2.28
CA VAL A 241 -17.11 -1.02 3.48
C VAL A 241 -17.00 0.04 4.57
N GLU A 242 -17.95 0.00 5.49
CA GLU A 242 -18.10 1.00 6.55
C GLU A 242 -17.61 0.43 7.88
N GLY A 243 -16.81 1.22 8.60
CA GLY A 243 -16.41 0.90 9.97
C GLY A 243 -17.42 1.43 10.98
N ASP A 244 -17.51 0.77 12.14
CA ASP A 244 -18.25 1.28 13.29
C ASP A 244 -17.50 2.48 13.92
N PRO A 245 -18.08 3.70 13.93
CA PRO A 245 -17.43 4.89 14.49
C PRO A 245 -17.23 4.84 16.00
N ALA A 246 -17.92 3.95 16.72
CA ALA A 246 -17.68 3.70 18.13
C ALA A 246 -16.38 2.90 18.37
N ARG A 247 -15.86 2.22 17.34
CA ARG A 247 -14.70 1.32 17.43
C ARG A 247 -13.49 1.77 16.62
N SER A 248 -13.70 2.60 15.59
CA SER A 248 -12.62 3.24 14.82
C SER A 248 -12.92 4.72 14.62
N THR A 249 -12.08 5.59 15.16
CA THR A 249 -12.29 7.03 15.12
C THR A 249 -12.05 7.67 13.76
N ARG A 250 -11.46 6.91 12.82
CA ARG A 250 -11.21 7.34 11.45
C ARG A 250 -11.88 6.47 10.38
N GLY A 251 -12.81 5.60 10.78
CA GLY A 251 -13.48 4.68 9.86
C GLY A 251 -12.53 3.59 9.37
N MET A 252 -12.58 3.29 8.07
CA MET A 252 -11.76 2.27 7.40
C MET A 252 -11.07 2.85 6.17
N SER A 253 -9.75 2.89 6.22
CA SER A 253 -8.91 3.54 5.22
C SER A 253 -7.78 2.60 4.76
N GLU A 254 -7.00 3.01 3.76
CA GLU A 254 -5.81 2.30 3.23
C GLU A 254 -5.98 0.78 3.02
N PRO A 255 -6.94 0.36 2.17
CA PRO A 255 -7.25 -1.04 1.91
C PRO A 255 -6.16 -1.80 1.14
N GLY A 256 -5.81 -3.00 1.63
CA GLY A 256 -4.99 -3.99 0.92
C GLY A 256 -5.82 -5.23 0.55
N LEU A 257 -5.73 -5.69 -0.70
CA LEU A 257 -6.51 -6.83 -1.21
C LEU A 257 -5.64 -8.07 -1.47
N ALA A 258 -6.20 -9.26 -1.20
CA ALA A 258 -5.67 -10.51 -1.71
C ALA A 258 -6.79 -11.53 -1.96
N GLU A 259 -6.59 -12.40 -2.95
CA GLU A 259 -7.37 -13.63 -3.04
C GLU A 259 -6.99 -14.58 -1.91
N ILE A 260 -7.96 -15.32 -1.39
CA ILE A 260 -7.78 -16.43 -0.45
C ILE A 260 -8.52 -17.66 -0.98
N GLY A 261 -8.29 -18.81 -0.35
CA GLY A 261 -8.78 -20.11 -0.79
C GLY A 261 -10.29 -20.13 -1.07
N GLY A 262 -10.65 -20.77 -2.18
CA GLY A 262 -12.04 -20.92 -2.64
C GLY A 262 -12.57 -19.73 -3.43
N GLY A 263 -11.71 -18.92 -4.06
CA GLY A 263 -12.12 -17.77 -4.88
C GLY A 263 -12.66 -16.59 -4.07
N ARG A 264 -12.47 -16.61 -2.74
CA ARG A 264 -12.83 -15.52 -1.83
C ARG A 264 -11.74 -14.46 -1.84
N LEU A 265 -12.11 -13.25 -1.42
CA LEU A 265 -11.18 -12.15 -1.23
C LEU A 265 -11.11 -11.79 0.25
N MET A 266 -9.94 -11.34 0.68
CA MET A 266 -9.76 -10.62 1.93
C MET A 266 -9.32 -9.18 1.64
N MET A 267 -9.70 -8.29 2.55
CA MET A 267 -9.31 -6.90 2.56
C MET A 267 -8.79 -6.55 3.96
N THR A 268 -7.52 -6.18 4.07
CA THR A 268 -7.00 -5.55 5.30
C THR A 268 -7.26 -4.06 5.27
N LEU A 269 -7.62 -3.48 6.40
CA LEU A 269 -8.06 -2.09 6.53
C LEU A 269 -7.33 -1.40 7.67
N ARG A 270 -6.91 -0.15 7.45
CA ARG A 270 -6.44 0.73 8.52
C ARG A 270 -7.64 1.24 9.32
N GLY A 271 -7.57 1.05 10.63
CA GLY A 271 -8.42 1.72 11.60
C GLY A 271 -7.64 2.75 12.42
N SER A 272 -8.30 3.39 13.37
CA SER A 272 -7.65 4.31 14.30
C SER A 272 -8.40 4.39 15.63
N ASN A 273 -7.67 4.63 16.71
CA ASN A 273 -8.20 5.07 17.99
C ASN A 273 -7.77 6.53 18.31
N ASP A 274 -7.41 7.30 17.29
CA ASP A 274 -7.04 8.71 17.44
C ASP A 274 -8.09 9.49 18.26
N ARG A 275 -7.62 10.31 19.20
CA ARG A 275 -8.42 11.02 20.23
C ARG A 275 -9.23 10.16 21.20
N LYS A 276 -9.23 8.83 21.06
CA LYS A 276 -9.88 7.88 21.97
C LYS A 276 -8.95 6.70 22.29
N PRO A 277 -7.79 6.94 22.94
CA PRO A 277 -6.73 5.93 23.12
C PRO A 277 -7.16 4.74 23.99
N ASP A 278 -8.27 4.84 24.72
CA ASP A 278 -8.86 3.73 25.48
C ASP A 278 -9.48 2.67 24.56
N LEU A 279 -9.84 3.03 23.32
CA LEU A 279 -10.22 2.05 22.30
C LEU A 279 -8.98 1.24 21.87
N PRO A 280 -9.10 -0.08 21.70
CA PRO A 280 -8.06 -0.87 21.09
C PRO A 280 -7.74 -0.43 19.66
N SER A 281 -6.45 -0.26 19.36
CA SER A 281 -5.93 0.02 18.02
C SER A 281 -5.64 -1.28 17.30
N TYR A 282 -6.51 -1.64 16.36
CA TYR A 282 -6.41 -2.88 15.59
C TYR A 282 -6.06 -2.62 14.12
N ARG A 283 -5.51 -3.67 13.50
CA ARG A 283 -5.67 -3.90 12.06
C ARG A 283 -7.03 -4.54 11.84
N TRP A 284 -7.74 -4.15 10.79
CA TRP A 284 -9.07 -4.66 10.51
C TRP A 284 -9.07 -5.56 9.27
N VAL A 285 -10.04 -6.46 9.19
CA VAL A 285 -10.25 -7.32 8.02
C VAL A 285 -11.72 -7.35 7.61
N SER A 286 -11.96 -7.45 6.31
CA SER A 286 -13.26 -7.73 5.69
C SER A 286 -13.09 -8.78 4.59
N TYR A 287 -14.15 -9.54 4.31
CA TYR A 287 -14.12 -10.63 3.33
C TYR A 287 -15.23 -10.49 2.29
N SER A 288 -14.95 -10.97 1.08
CA SER A 288 -15.91 -11.07 -0.02
C SER A 288 -15.93 -12.47 -0.61
N SER A 289 -17.12 -12.96 -0.96
CA SER A 289 -17.35 -14.24 -1.64
C SER A 289 -18.00 -14.10 -3.01
N ASP A 290 -18.24 -12.87 -3.47
CA ASP A 290 -18.85 -12.56 -4.76
C ASP A 290 -17.88 -11.83 -5.71
N GLY A 291 -16.57 -12.01 -5.48
CA GLY A 291 -15.53 -11.39 -6.29
C GLY A 291 -15.35 -9.90 -6.03
N GLY A 292 -15.67 -9.42 -4.83
CA GLY A 292 -15.38 -8.06 -4.37
C GLY A 292 -16.51 -7.05 -4.58
N TRP A 293 -17.74 -7.50 -4.83
CA TRP A 293 -18.90 -6.61 -4.98
C TRP A 293 -19.55 -6.27 -3.64
N LYS A 294 -19.64 -7.25 -2.74
CA LYS A 294 -20.09 -7.09 -1.37
C LYS A 294 -19.04 -7.60 -0.40
N TRP A 295 -19.01 -6.98 0.76
CA TRP A 295 -17.99 -7.19 1.78
C TRP A 295 -18.65 -7.37 3.14
N SER A 296 -18.08 -8.24 3.97
CA SER A 296 -18.52 -8.38 5.37
C SER A 296 -18.26 -7.11 6.17
N PRO A 297 -19.00 -6.83 7.25
CA PRO A 297 -18.62 -5.79 8.18
C PRO A 297 -17.16 -5.97 8.65
N PRO A 298 -16.36 -4.90 8.73
CA PRO A 298 -15.00 -4.97 9.23
C PRO A 298 -14.95 -5.47 10.67
N VAL A 299 -14.03 -6.39 10.95
CA VAL A 299 -13.74 -6.90 12.29
C VAL A 299 -12.25 -6.77 12.61
N PRO A 300 -11.86 -6.71 13.90
CA PRO A 300 -10.45 -6.80 14.28
C PRO A 300 -9.81 -8.05 13.68
N TRP A 301 -8.66 -7.87 13.05
CA TRP A 301 -7.89 -8.96 12.47
C TRP A 301 -7.05 -9.63 13.56
N THR A 302 -6.98 -10.95 13.51
CA THR A 302 -6.37 -11.78 14.55
C THR A 302 -5.36 -12.74 13.95
N TYR A 303 -4.59 -13.38 14.82
CA TYR A 303 -3.80 -14.52 14.45
C TYR A 303 -4.68 -15.76 14.18
N THR A 304 -4.12 -16.78 13.53
CA THR A 304 -4.82 -18.05 13.26
C THR A 304 -5.26 -18.82 14.52
N ASN A 305 -4.66 -18.53 15.68
CA ASN A 305 -5.08 -19.08 16.97
C ASN A 305 -6.18 -18.25 17.65
N GLY A 306 -6.66 -17.18 17.02
CA GLY A 306 -7.70 -16.28 17.53
C GLY A 306 -7.18 -15.12 18.39
N ASP A 307 -5.91 -15.11 18.77
CA ASP A 307 -5.34 -14.03 19.59
C ASP A 307 -5.38 -12.69 18.83
N PRO A 308 -5.77 -11.59 19.50
CA PRO A 308 -5.67 -10.26 18.91
C PRO A 308 -4.22 -9.77 18.88
N PHE A 309 -3.96 -8.77 18.04
CA PHE A 309 -2.72 -8.00 18.08
C PHE A 309 -3.02 -6.52 17.86
N PHE A 310 -2.19 -5.66 18.45
CA PHE A 310 -2.30 -4.22 18.24
C PHE A 310 -1.57 -3.81 16.98
N SER A 311 -2.16 -2.89 16.23
CA SER A 311 -1.54 -2.22 15.08
C SER A 311 -1.85 -0.74 15.17
N PRO A 312 -0.87 0.14 14.96
CA PRO A 312 -1.13 1.57 14.83
C PRO A 312 -1.97 1.86 13.58
N SER A 313 -2.47 3.09 13.51
CA SER A 313 -3.10 3.63 12.31
C SER A 313 -2.02 3.94 11.25
N SER A 314 -1.63 2.91 10.50
CA SER A 314 -0.65 2.94 9.42
C SER A 314 -1.13 2.12 8.21
N CYS A 315 -0.49 2.31 7.06
CA CYS A 315 -0.78 1.53 5.87
C CYS A 315 -0.24 0.09 6.03
N SER A 316 -0.74 -0.84 5.23
CA SER A 316 -0.20 -2.21 5.16
C SER A 316 -0.42 -2.80 3.78
N GLN A 317 0.39 -3.78 3.39
CA GLN A 317 0.28 -4.39 2.07
C GLN A 317 0.11 -5.90 2.20
N LEU A 318 -0.79 -6.45 1.39
CA LEU A 318 -0.83 -7.87 1.06
C LEU A 318 -0.05 -8.10 -0.23
N LEU A 319 0.92 -9.00 -0.19
CA LEU A 319 1.80 -9.34 -1.30
C LEU A 319 1.60 -10.81 -1.66
N ARG A 320 1.04 -11.07 -2.84
CA ARG A 320 1.04 -12.41 -3.43
C ARG A 320 2.45 -12.71 -3.96
N HIS A 321 2.99 -13.86 -3.54
CA HIS A 321 4.28 -14.34 -3.96
C HIS A 321 4.15 -15.50 -4.95
N SER A 322 5.11 -15.66 -5.86
CA SER A 322 5.15 -16.74 -6.85
C SER A 322 5.21 -18.15 -6.26
N SER A 323 5.59 -18.27 -4.99
CA SER A 323 5.53 -19.52 -4.21
C SER A 323 4.11 -20.00 -3.90
N GLY A 324 3.08 -19.19 -4.23
CA GLY A 324 1.68 -19.43 -3.88
C GLY A 324 1.29 -18.88 -2.51
N ARG A 325 2.26 -18.43 -1.70
CA ARG A 325 2.04 -17.80 -0.39
C ARG A 325 1.59 -16.34 -0.54
N THR A 326 0.86 -15.85 0.45
CA THR A 326 0.51 -14.43 0.57
C THR A 326 1.15 -13.90 1.84
N PHE A 327 1.92 -12.83 1.73
CA PHE A 327 2.54 -12.16 2.86
C PHE A 327 1.81 -10.87 3.20
N TRP A 328 1.66 -10.60 4.48
CA TRP A 328 1.27 -9.30 5.00
C TRP A 328 2.50 -8.56 5.51
N LEU A 329 2.60 -7.28 5.18
CA LEU A 329 3.62 -6.38 5.66
C LEU A 329 2.97 -5.20 6.39
N GLY A 330 3.44 -4.88 7.59
CA GLY A 330 2.91 -3.78 8.39
C GLY A 330 3.43 -3.76 9.82
N ASN A 331 2.83 -2.91 10.65
CA ASN A 331 3.26 -2.72 12.03
C ASN A 331 2.40 -3.53 13.01
N ILE A 332 3.05 -4.20 13.96
CA ILE A 332 2.42 -4.83 15.13
C ILE A 332 3.11 -4.30 16.36
N THR A 333 2.34 -3.82 17.34
CA THR A 333 2.89 -3.21 18.56
C THR A 333 2.63 -4.10 19.78
N PRO A 334 3.56 -4.16 20.75
CA PRO A 334 3.37 -4.98 21.96
C PRO A 334 2.28 -4.43 22.89
N ALA A 335 1.96 -3.14 22.78
CA ALA A 335 0.92 -2.47 23.55
C ALA A 335 -0.05 -1.72 22.62
N ASN A 336 -1.18 -1.30 23.20
CA ASN A 336 -2.18 -0.53 22.47
C ASN A 336 -1.56 0.77 21.93
N ALA A 337 -1.61 0.95 20.61
CA ALA A 337 -1.11 2.14 19.95
C ALA A 337 -1.99 3.36 20.26
N LYS A 338 -1.45 4.57 20.06
CA LYS A 338 -2.18 5.84 20.18
C LYS A 338 -2.25 6.51 18.82
N GLY A 339 -3.39 6.38 18.17
CA GLY A 339 -3.62 6.86 16.81
C GLY A 339 -2.60 6.26 15.84
N ASN A 340 -1.75 7.09 15.27
CA ASN A 340 -0.75 6.65 14.30
C ASN A 340 0.49 6.01 14.93
N ARG A 341 0.73 6.10 16.25
CA ARG A 341 2.05 5.78 16.85
C ARG A 341 1.99 4.67 17.92
N PRO A 342 3.09 3.92 18.13
CA PRO A 342 4.33 3.93 17.32
C PRO A 342 4.16 3.22 15.98
N ARG A 343 4.92 3.62 14.94
CA ARG A 343 4.98 2.90 13.64
C ARG A 343 6.25 2.06 13.54
N TYR A 344 6.52 1.31 14.62
CA TYR A 344 7.54 0.28 14.74
C TYR A 344 7.13 -0.65 15.89
N PRO A 345 7.59 -1.91 15.92
CA PRO A 345 8.36 -2.59 14.87
C PRO A 345 7.58 -2.79 13.57
N PHE A 346 8.31 -3.12 12.50
CA PHE A 346 7.74 -3.48 11.20
C PHE A 346 7.94 -4.98 10.96
N PHE A 347 6.89 -5.66 10.51
CA PHE A 347 6.86 -7.10 10.35
C PHE A 347 6.49 -7.50 8.92
N LEU A 348 6.98 -8.68 8.53
CA LEU A 348 6.41 -9.51 7.49
C LEU A 348 5.85 -10.78 8.14
N GLY A 349 4.71 -11.26 7.68
CA GLY A 349 4.13 -12.54 8.11
C GLY A 349 3.29 -13.18 7.02
N GLU A 350 3.15 -14.50 7.07
CA GLU A 350 2.32 -15.26 6.13
C GLU A 350 0.84 -15.22 6.55
N VAL A 351 -0.02 -15.04 5.56
CA VAL A 351 -1.46 -15.14 5.71
C VAL A 351 -1.90 -16.56 5.39
N ASP A 352 -2.65 -17.18 6.30
CA ASP A 352 -3.23 -18.49 6.07
C ASP A 352 -4.23 -18.42 4.92
N SER A 353 -3.94 -19.17 3.85
CA SER A 353 -4.74 -19.13 2.62
C SER A 353 -6.19 -19.56 2.82
N LYS A 354 -6.51 -20.34 3.86
CA LYS A 354 -7.89 -20.80 4.09
C LYS A 354 -8.70 -19.80 4.91
N SER A 355 -8.17 -19.30 6.01
CA SER A 355 -8.90 -18.39 6.92
C SER A 355 -8.73 -16.92 6.54
N GLY A 356 -7.64 -16.56 5.87
CA GLY A 356 -7.23 -15.17 5.67
C GLY A 356 -6.75 -14.50 6.97
N LEU A 357 -6.38 -15.29 7.99
CA LEU A 357 -5.81 -14.80 9.26
C LEU A 357 -4.28 -14.86 9.23
N LEU A 358 -3.64 -14.08 10.11
CA LEU A 358 -2.18 -13.98 10.17
C LEU A 358 -1.59 -15.18 10.93
N ILE A 359 -0.59 -15.86 10.34
CA ILE A 359 0.06 -16.99 11.01
C ILE A 359 1.10 -16.46 11.99
N ARG A 360 0.80 -16.51 13.30
CA ARG A 360 1.67 -15.93 14.35
C ARG A 360 3.11 -16.43 14.30
N GLY A 361 3.31 -17.73 14.10
CA GLY A 361 4.64 -18.36 14.03
C GLY A 361 5.46 -18.02 12.78
N SER A 362 4.84 -17.37 11.78
CA SER A 362 5.53 -16.90 10.56
C SER A 362 6.01 -15.44 10.66
N LEU A 363 5.66 -14.74 11.75
CA LEU A 363 6.06 -13.35 11.92
C LEU A 363 7.57 -13.20 12.00
N ARG A 364 8.06 -12.27 11.19
CA ARG A 364 9.46 -11.89 11.13
C ARG A 364 9.56 -10.38 11.24
N GLU A 365 10.23 -9.91 12.29
CA GLU A 365 10.59 -8.49 12.38
C GLU A 365 11.58 -8.16 11.25
N VAL A 366 11.27 -7.11 10.51
CA VAL A 366 12.08 -6.63 9.38
C VAL A 366 12.98 -5.49 9.83
N ASP A 367 12.44 -4.55 10.60
CA ASP A 367 13.18 -3.43 11.18
C ASP A 367 12.40 -2.82 12.37
N GLY A 368 13.11 -2.11 13.24
CA GLY A 368 12.59 -1.51 14.47
C GLY A 368 13.34 -0.23 14.87
N LEU A 369 13.12 0.19 16.11
CA LEU A 369 13.81 1.33 16.73
C LEU A 369 15.20 0.89 17.22
N HIS A 370 16.24 1.63 16.84
CA HIS A 370 17.62 1.37 17.28
C HIS A 370 18.07 2.33 18.39
N PRO A 371 19.11 1.96 19.16
CA PRO A 371 19.69 2.86 20.16
C PRO A 371 20.11 4.20 19.55
N GLY A 372 19.69 5.29 20.17
CA GLY A 372 20.02 6.66 19.75
C GLY A 372 19.08 7.25 18.69
N GLU A 373 18.13 6.47 18.15
CA GLU A 373 17.10 7.00 17.25
C GLU A 373 15.95 7.63 18.02
N ASN A 374 15.25 8.52 17.35
CA ASN A 374 14.12 9.24 17.91
C ASN A 374 12.88 8.32 18.02
N ASP A 375 12.14 8.43 19.12
CA ASP A 375 10.94 7.62 19.40
C ASP A 375 9.77 7.87 18.43
N GLN A 376 9.87 8.94 17.62
CA GLN A 376 8.96 9.29 16.54
C GLN A 376 9.23 8.54 15.23
N LEU A 377 10.25 7.67 15.19
CA LEU A 377 10.56 6.81 14.05
C LEU A 377 9.28 6.27 13.42
N THR A 378 9.21 6.39 12.10
CA THR A 378 8.07 5.93 11.31
C THR A 378 8.55 4.97 10.23
N LEU A 379 8.22 3.69 10.41
CA LEU A 379 8.39 2.61 9.43
C LEU A 379 7.02 2.32 8.82
N SER A 380 6.66 3.08 7.78
CA SER A 380 5.36 3.06 7.10
C SER A 380 5.50 3.72 5.73
N ASN A 381 4.38 3.90 5.01
CA ASN A 381 4.33 4.62 3.74
C ASN A 381 5.27 3.99 2.70
N PHE A 382 5.14 2.66 2.58
CA PHE A 382 6.09 1.78 1.91
C PHE A 382 5.48 1.15 0.66
N TYR A 383 6.32 0.46 -0.10
CA TYR A 383 5.88 -0.44 -1.17
C TYR A 383 6.73 -1.71 -1.18
N ALA A 384 6.10 -2.87 -1.32
CA ALA A 384 6.76 -4.15 -1.43
C ALA A 384 6.42 -4.86 -2.75
N ARG A 385 7.41 -5.59 -3.26
CA ARG A 385 7.28 -6.47 -4.44
C ARG A 385 8.11 -7.73 -4.24
N GLU A 386 7.81 -8.76 -5.01
CA GLU A 386 8.74 -9.88 -5.21
C GLU A 386 9.86 -9.45 -6.17
N ASP A 387 11.08 -9.91 -5.93
CA ASP A 387 12.16 -9.88 -6.90
C ASP A 387 12.08 -11.08 -7.84
N ARG A 388 12.03 -10.83 -9.16
CA ARG A 388 11.83 -11.89 -10.15
C ARG A 388 13.01 -12.86 -10.27
N GLU A 389 14.21 -12.43 -9.91
CA GLU A 389 15.42 -13.24 -10.00
C GLU A 389 15.69 -13.98 -8.69
N THR A 390 15.63 -13.28 -7.56
CA THR A 390 15.99 -13.86 -6.26
C THR A 390 14.81 -14.46 -5.50
N ARG A 391 13.57 -14.13 -5.86
CA ARG A 391 12.34 -14.51 -5.14
C ARG A 391 12.29 -13.99 -3.71
N GLU A 392 13.10 -12.99 -3.39
CA GLU A 392 13.01 -12.28 -2.13
C GLU A 392 11.86 -11.26 -2.19
N VAL A 393 11.32 -10.92 -1.03
CA VAL A 393 10.47 -9.73 -0.90
C VAL A 393 11.37 -8.51 -0.81
N CYS A 394 11.28 -7.63 -1.80
CA CYS A 394 11.90 -6.32 -1.85
C CYS A 394 10.94 -5.28 -1.27
N LEU A 395 11.26 -4.75 -0.09
CA LEU A 395 10.51 -3.70 0.59
C LEU A 395 11.23 -2.36 0.44
N HIS A 396 10.56 -1.38 -0.16
CA HIS A 396 10.98 0.01 -0.24
C HIS A 396 10.34 0.80 0.89
N MET A 397 11.13 1.27 1.85
CA MET A 397 10.63 1.97 3.03
C MET A 397 11.65 2.97 3.56
N THR A 398 11.20 4.19 3.80
CA THR A 398 12.00 5.25 4.41
C THR A 398 12.01 5.11 5.92
N ARG A 399 13.17 5.29 6.55
CA ARG A 399 13.27 5.43 8.02
C ARG A 399 12.99 6.88 8.41
N LEU A 400 11.73 7.28 8.33
CA LEU A 400 11.33 8.66 8.56
C LEU A 400 11.44 9.02 10.05
N PHE A 401 11.98 10.19 10.36
CA PHE A 401 12.16 10.69 11.74
C PHE A 401 13.07 9.81 12.60
N ALA A 402 13.97 9.00 12.02
CA ALA A 402 14.99 8.29 12.79
C ALA A 402 15.95 9.28 13.50
N LEU A 403 16.20 10.42 12.87
CA LEU A 403 17.09 11.49 13.34
C LEU A 403 16.29 12.66 13.95
N PRO A 404 16.85 13.41 14.92
CA PRO A 404 16.15 14.49 15.64
C PRO A 404 15.90 15.77 14.81
N GLY A 405 16.18 15.78 13.50
CA GLY A 405 16.24 16.96 12.64
C GLY A 405 14.93 17.40 11.96
N GLY A 406 13.81 16.71 12.19
CA GLY A 406 12.54 16.96 11.50
C GLY A 406 12.35 16.06 10.27
N TRP A 407 11.74 16.56 9.20
CA TRP A 407 11.50 15.81 7.95
C TRP A 407 12.82 15.38 7.31
N GLU A 408 13.30 14.19 7.65
CA GLU A 408 14.53 13.61 7.16
C GLU A 408 14.43 12.08 7.22
N GLY A 409 15.02 11.42 6.23
CA GLY A 409 15.05 9.96 6.13
C GLY A 409 15.51 9.49 4.76
N ASP A 410 16.49 8.58 4.76
CA ASP A 410 16.90 7.85 3.57
C ASP A 410 15.82 6.83 3.18
N ALA A 411 15.57 6.71 1.87
CA ALA A 411 14.76 5.62 1.34
C ALA A 411 15.62 4.35 1.34
N MET A 412 15.14 3.31 2.02
CA MET A 412 15.85 2.03 2.14
C MET A 412 15.21 0.97 1.25
N LEU A 413 16.03 0.04 0.77
CA LEU A 413 15.60 -1.21 0.16
C LEU A 413 15.95 -2.36 1.10
N TYR A 414 14.95 -3.07 1.58
CA TYR A 414 15.10 -4.31 2.34
C TYR A 414 14.90 -5.50 1.42
N ARG A 415 15.78 -6.48 1.49
CA ARG A 415 15.64 -7.78 0.83
C ARG A 415 15.38 -8.84 1.89
N ILE A 416 14.18 -9.41 1.85
CA ILE A 416 13.67 -10.34 2.85
C ILE A 416 13.54 -11.72 2.19
N PRO A 417 14.41 -12.68 2.54
CA PRO A 417 14.24 -14.08 2.14
C PRO A 417 12.97 -14.66 2.77
N VAL A 418 12.16 -15.36 1.97
CA VAL A 418 10.84 -15.90 2.37
C VAL A 418 10.61 -17.35 2.01
#